data_AF-A0A7W7GWF4-F1
#
_entry.id   AF-A0A7W7GWF4-F1
#
_cell.length_a   1.000
_cell.length_b   1.000
_cell.length_c   1.000
_cell.angle_alpha   90.00
_cell.angle_beta   90.00
_cell.angle_gamma   90.00
#
_symmetry.space_group_name_H-M   'P 1'
#
loop_
_entity.id
_entity.type
_entity.pdbx_description
1 polymer ?
#
loop_
_entity_poly.entity_id
_entity_poly.type
_entity_poly.pdbx_seq_one_letter_code
_entity_poly.pdbx_strand_id
1 'polypeptide(L)'
;MDPGVPVVGGRLMSEYQYYEFVALDQALSAKQQGELRAVSSRGRITSSGFINDYQWGDLKADPAKWMERYFDVHLYLANWGSRRIMLRLPKAALAPETVETFCIGESAGCWTTRTHVILDLRSEDEDGDEEWWDEEGRLAAIVPVREELAGGDRRLLYLAWLLCVQNRELNDDEPEPPVPAGLANLSGPLQSVADFLRLDPDLLDAAAVASRPLAEKIPSAAELRRWVADLPEADKDEMLLRVLRGDAGLLRSELLRTFHGVAEELPAGDGRTAGDLLAAAEERWAARQQQNREREASDRQRREEAAAAAREERLDELAQNPVRTWNQVDELIATKRPKDYDTAVALLLDLQALAVREGEIFEFAEQMTRLRERHARKPSLIDRFDRARLD
;
A
#
# COMPACT_ATOMS: atom_id res chain seq x y z
N MET A 1 30.54 -23.79 -30.08
CA MET A 1 29.23 -23.42 -30.66
C MET A 1 28.21 -24.00 -29.73
N ASP A 2 27.68 -23.17 -28.84
CA ASP A 2 26.71 -23.53 -27.82
C ASP A 2 25.52 -22.59 -28.04
N PRO A 3 24.30 -23.09 -28.32
CA PRO A 3 23.18 -22.24 -28.70
C PRO A 3 22.57 -21.58 -27.47
N GLY A 4 22.34 -20.28 -27.59
CA GLY A 4 21.95 -19.39 -26.50
C GLY A 4 20.65 -19.79 -25.80
N VAL A 5 20.69 -19.66 -24.48
CA VAL A 5 19.52 -19.55 -23.62
C VAL A 5 18.74 -18.29 -24.03
N PRO A 6 17.43 -18.36 -24.29
CA PRO A 6 16.66 -17.17 -24.58
C PRO A 6 16.50 -16.37 -23.27
N VAL A 7 17.09 -15.18 -23.24
CA VAL A 7 16.75 -14.13 -22.28
C VAL A 7 15.25 -13.88 -22.46
N VAL A 8 14.48 -14.19 -21.42
CA VAL A 8 13.06 -13.83 -21.34
C VAL A 8 13.00 -12.31 -21.44
N GLY A 9 12.48 -11.82 -22.56
CA GLY A 9 12.34 -10.40 -22.80
C GLY A 9 11.52 -9.78 -21.68
N GLY A 10 12.12 -8.79 -21.00
CA GLY A 10 11.36 -7.85 -20.19
C GLY A 10 10.21 -7.33 -21.04
N ARG A 11 8.98 -7.45 -20.54
CA ARG A 11 7.85 -6.75 -21.14
C ARG A 11 8.23 -5.28 -21.10
N LEU A 12 8.41 -4.66 -22.27
CA LEU A 12 8.37 -3.22 -22.41
C LEU A 12 6.98 -2.79 -21.93
N MET A 13 6.88 -2.44 -20.64
CA MET A 13 5.68 -1.82 -20.10
C MET A 13 5.50 -0.50 -20.82
N SER A 14 4.32 -0.29 -21.41
CA SER A 14 3.95 1.00 -21.98
C SER A 14 3.98 2.05 -20.88
N GLU A 15 4.62 3.20 -21.13
CA GLU A 15 4.64 4.33 -20.21
C GLU A 15 3.22 4.69 -19.77
N TYR A 16 2.98 4.75 -18.47
CA TYR A 16 1.70 5.19 -17.90
C TYR A 16 1.93 6.24 -16.83
N GLN A 17 1.18 7.33 -16.92
CA GLN A 17 1.20 8.42 -15.95
C GLN A 17 -0.23 8.85 -15.63
N TYR A 18 -0.50 9.08 -14.36
CA TYR A 18 -1.78 9.58 -13.86
C TYR A 18 -1.57 10.90 -13.13
N TYR A 19 -2.42 11.88 -13.46
CA TYR A 19 -2.43 13.22 -12.88
C TYR A 19 -3.82 13.54 -12.34
N GLU A 20 -3.90 13.87 -11.04
CA GLU A 20 -5.12 14.36 -10.42
C GLU A 20 -4.84 15.65 -9.65
N PHE A 21 -5.70 16.65 -9.83
CA PHE A 21 -5.64 17.93 -9.12
C PHE A 21 -7.03 18.29 -8.61
N VAL A 22 -7.10 18.80 -7.37
CA VAL A 22 -8.37 19.18 -6.73
C VAL A 22 -8.28 20.62 -6.22
N ALA A 23 -9.34 21.38 -6.50
CA ALA A 23 -9.58 22.72 -5.97
C ALA A 23 -10.69 22.63 -4.90
N LEU A 24 -10.31 22.90 -3.66
CA LEU A 24 -11.13 22.76 -2.45
C LEU A 24 -11.55 24.13 -1.91
N ASP A 25 -10.62 25.08 -1.89
CA ASP A 25 -10.83 26.36 -1.24
C ASP A 25 -11.65 27.30 -2.15
N GLN A 26 -11.46 27.20 -3.46
CA GLN A 26 -12.22 27.98 -4.43
C GLN A 26 -12.49 27.18 -5.70
N ALA A 27 -13.74 27.21 -6.17
CA ALA A 27 -14.11 26.60 -7.43
C ALA A 27 -13.44 27.29 -8.63
N LEU A 28 -12.95 26.50 -9.59
CA LEU A 28 -12.38 26.99 -10.83
C LEU A 28 -13.42 27.75 -11.65
N SER A 29 -13.13 29.01 -11.97
CA SER A 29 -13.92 29.81 -12.90
C SER A 29 -13.93 29.23 -14.31
N ALA A 30 -14.93 29.59 -15.11
CA ALA A 30 -15.02 29.18 -16.52
C ALA A 30 -13.77 29.58 -17.33
N LYS A 31 -13.14 30.72 -16.99
CA LYS A 31 -11.89 31.16 -17.60
C LYS A 31 -10.74 30.22 -17.26
N GLN A 32 -10.56 29.89 -15.97
CA GLN A 32 -9.52 28.96 -15.52
C GLN A 32 -9.70 27.57 -16.13
N GLN A 33 -10.94 27.06 -16.18
CA GLN A 33 -11.23 25.79 -16.86
C GLN A 33 -10.88 25.82 -18.36
N GLY A 34 -11.11 26.96 -19.03
CA GLY A 34 -10.68 27.20 -20.41
C GLY A 34 -9.15 27.20 -20.58
N GLU A 35 -8.42 27.82 -19.64
CA GLU A 35 -6.95 27.80 -19.61
C GLU A 35 -6.41 26.37 -19.47
N LEU A 36 -7.00 25.55 -18.59
CA LEU A 36 -6.63 24.14 -18.41
C LEU A 36 -6.96 23.29 -19.66
N ARG A 37 -8.13 23.52 -20.27
CA ARG A 37 -8.57 22.82 -21.50
C ARG A 37 -7.66 23.12 -22.69
N ALA A 38 -7.06 24.30 -22.74
CA ALA A 38 -6.09 24.66 -23.77
C ALA A 38 -4.78 23.86 -23.65
N VAL A 39 -4.43 23.38 -22.45
CA VAL A 39 -3.24 22.55 -22.20
C VAL A 39 -3.55 21.06 -22.43
N SER A 40 -4.65 20.55 -21.88
CA SER A 40 -5.07 19.16 -22.06
C SER A 40 -6.48 19.07 -22.63
N SER A 41 -6.55 18.57 -23.86
CA SER A 41 -7.83 18.34 -24.54
C SER A 41 -8.57 17.12 -23.99
N ARG A 42 -7.84 16.09 -23.54
CA ARG A 42 -8.37 14.81 -23.05
C ARG A 42 -8.71 14.80 -21.57
N GLY A 43 -8.09 15.68 -20.77
CA GLY A 43 -8.33 15.74 -19.34
C GLY A 43 -9.80 15.98 -18.99
N ARG A 44 -10.27 15.31 -17.95
CA ARG A 44 -11.56 15.60 -17.32
C ARG A 44 -11.39 16.85 -16.46
N ILE A 45 -12.09 17.92 -16.80
CA ILE A 45 -11.98 19.22 -16.13
C ILE A 45 -13.35 19.57 -15.58
N THR A 46 -13.41 19.93 -14.31
CA THR A 46 -14.61 20.35 -13.60
C THR A 46 -14.35 21.64 -12.84
N SER A 47 -15.35 22.18 -12.14
CA SER A 47 -15.16 23.32 -11.25
C SER A 47 -14.31 22.99 -10.02
N SER A 48 -14.11 21.71 -9.68
CA SER A 48 -13.40 21.29 -8.47
C SER A 48 -12.14 20.48 -8.76
N GLY A 49 -11.76 20.26 -10.02
CA GLY A 49 -10.60 19.44 -10.30
C GLY A 49 -10.29 19.20 -11.77
N PHE A 50 -9.13 18.60 -11.96
CA PHE A 50 -8.58 18.15 -13.23
C PHE A 50 -8.04 16.71 -13.05
N ILE A 51 -8.43 15.80 -13.93
CA ILE A 51 -7.90 14.43 -13.98
C ILE A 51 -7.45 14.14 -15.39
N ASN A 52 -6.28 13.54 -15.56
CA ASN A 52 -5.85 13.02 -16.85
C ASN A 52 -4.83 11.90 -16.70
N ASP A 53 -4.94 10.89 -17.55
CA ASP A 53 -3.94 9.85 -17.72
C ASP A 53 -3.22 9.97 -19.07
N TYR A 54 -2.01 9.44 -19.15
CA TYR A 54 -1.18 9.42 -20.34
C TYR A 54 -0.58 8.03 -20.53
N GLN A 55 -0.78 7.46 -21.72
CA GLN A 55 -0.15 6.20 -22.13
C GLN A 55 1.09 6.41 -23.03
N TRP A 56 1.32 7.66 -23.45
CA TRP A 56 2.48 8.12 -24.23
C TRP A 56 2.62 9.63 -24.08
N GLY A 57 3.82 10.11 -23.74
CA GLY A 57 4.07 11.54 -23.49
C GLY A 57 3.70 11.97 -22.09
N ASP A 58 3.49 13.27 -21.89
CA ASP A 58 3.41 13.88 -20.55
C ASP A 58 2.52 15.13 -20.56
N LEU A 59 2.06 15.54 -19.38
CA LEU A 59 1.38 16.81 -19.14
C LEU A 59 2.21 17.98 -19.70
N LYS A 60 1.59 18.79 -20.57
CA LYS A 60 2.25 19.95 -21.21
C LYS A 60 2.19 21.21 -20.36
N ALA A 61 2.21 21.03 -19.04
CA ALA A 61 2.24 22.09 -18.04
C ALA A 61 3.10 21.65 -16.86
N ASP A 62 3.52 22.63 -16.09
CA ASP A 62 4.25 22.44 -14.85
C ASP A 62 3.25 22.33 -13.69
N PRO A 63 3.16 21.16 -13.01
CA PRO A 63 2.29 20.97 -11.85
C PRO A 63 2.52 22.01 -10.75
N ALA A 64 3.76 22.48 -10.54
CA ALA A 64 4.06 23.49 -9.53
C ALA A 64 3.33 24.80 -9.81
N LYS A 65 3.35 25.27 -11.07
CA LYS A 65 2.63 26.48 -11.49
C LYS A 65 1.12 26.33 -11.39
N TRP A 66 0.60 25.12 -11.59
CA TRP A 66 -0.82 24.84 -11.44
C TRP A 66 -1.25 24.86 -9.97
N MET A 67 -0.42 24.30 -9.09
CA MET A 67 -0.62 24.37 -7.64
C MET A 67 -0.58 25.81 -7.13
N GLU A 68 0.30 26.65 -7.63
CA GLU A 68 0.35 28.07 -7.26
C GLU A 68 -0.90 28.86 -7.66
N ARG A 69 -1.56 28.47 -8.76
CA ARG A 69 -2.59 29.30 -9.41
C ARG A 69 -4.02 28.80 -9.24
N TYR A 70 -4.23 27.49 -9.15
CA TYR A 70 -5.54 26.88 -9.38
C TYR A 70 -5.94 25.85 -8.34
N PHE A 71 -5.01 25.02 -7.88
CA PHE A 71 -5.34 23.81 -7.13
C PHE A 71 -4.80 23.83 -5.70
N ASP A 72 -5.38 23.01 -4.85
CA ASP A 72 -5.05 22.90 -3.43
C ASP A 72 -4.34 21.59 -3.10
N VAL A 73 -4.65 20.53 -3.86
CA VAL A 73 -4.02 19.21 -3.74
C VAL A 73 -3.72 18.66 -5.13
N HIS A 74 -2.56 18.03 -5.27
CA HIS A 74 -2.19 17.29 -6.47
C HIS A 74 -1.63 15.92 -6.09
N LEU A 75 -1.97 14.92 -6.90
CA LEU A 75 -1.35 13.60 -6.89
C LEU A 75 -0.91 13.23 -8.30
N TYR A 76 0.28 12.65 -8.36
CA TYR A 76 0.87 12.07 -9.56
C TYR A 76 1.41 10.68 -9.23
N LEU A 77 1.18 9.73 -10.13
CA LEU A 77 1.84 8.43 -10.11
C LEU A 77 2.20 8.00 -11.53
N ALA A 78 3.24 7.21 -11.66
CA ALA A 78 3.63 6.58 -12.90
C ALA A 78 4.03 5.12 -12.67
N ASN A 79 3.81 4.28 -13.68
CA ASN A 79 4.04 2.83 -13.58
C ASN A 79 5.52 2.42 -13.55
N TRP A 80 6.44 3.37 -13.54
CA TRP A 80 7.86 3.19 -13.27
C TRP A 80 8.25 3.63 -11.85
N GLY A 81 7.27 3.73 -10.95
CA GLY A 81 7.49 3.90 -9.51
C GLY A 81 7.47 5.34 -8.99
N SER A 82 7.47 6.36 -9.87
CA SER A 82 7.37 7.76 -9.44
C SER A 82 6.02 8.07 -8.81
N ARG A 83 6.01 8.58 -7.59
CA ARG A 83 4.81 9.01 -6.85
C ARG A 83 5.03 10.37 -6.24
N ARG A 84 4.05 11.26 -6.35
CA ARG A 84 4.14 12.62 -5.83
C ARG A 84 2.82 13.11 -5.28
N ILE A 85 2.87 13.78 -4.14
CA ILE A 85 1.75 14.51 -3.54
C ILE A 85 2.18 15.95 -3.36
N MET A 86 1.32 16.91 -3.71
CA MET A 86 1.52 18.30 -3.38
C MET A 86 0.32 18.88 -2.63
N LEU A 87 0.59 19.67 -1.59
CA LEU A 87 -0.43 20.26 -0.72
C LEU A 87 -0.19 21.75 -0.58
N ARG A 88 -1.16 22.58 -1.01
CA ARG A 88 -1.11 24.04 -0.83
C ARG A 88 -1.93 24.43 0.40
N LEU A 89 -1.33 25.20 1.30
CA LEU A 89 -2.01 25.75 2.48
C LEU A 89 -1.75 27.25 2.62
N PRO A 90 -2.72 28.05 3.12
CA PRO A 90 -2.49 29.45 3.45
C PRO A 90 -1.39 29.58 4.51
N LYS A 91 -0.53 30.61 4.41
CA LYS A 91 0.52 30.89 5.41
C LYS A 91 -0.05 31.13 6.82
N ALA A 92 -1.26 31.65 6.91
CA ALA A 92 -1.97 31.82 8.18
C ALA A 92 -2.34 30.47 8.84
N ALA A 93 -2.54 29.42 8.03
CA ALA A 93 -2.79 28.07 8.50
C ALA A 93 -1.48 27.30 8.75
N LEU A 94 -0.44 27.53 7.96
CA LEU A 94 0.83 26.81 8.08
C LEU A 94 2.01 27.76 7.88
N ALA A 95 2.72 28.04 8.97
CA ALA A 95 3.90 28.91 8.95
C ALA A 95 5.04 28.25 8.14
N PRO A 96 5.62 28.95 7.15
CA PRO A 96 6.73 28.42 6.34
C PRO A 96 7.91 27.93 7.18
N GLU A 97 8.25 28.64 8.25
CA GLU A 97 9.39 28.33 9.12
C GLU A 97 9.21 26.97 9.80
N THR A 98 7.96 26.60 10.12
CA THR A 98 7.70 25.25 10.64
C THR A 98 7.87 24.18 9.58
N VAL A 99 7.50 24.46 8.33
CA VAL A 99 7.62 23.48 7.24
C VAL A 99 9.09 23.23 6.88
N GLU A 100 9.89 24.29 6.83
CA GLU A 100 11.33 24.23 6.54
C GLU A 100 12.11 23.38 7.55
N THR A 101 11.58 23.15 8.75
CA THR A 101 12.20 22.26 9.76
C THR A 101 12.10 20.79 9.37
N PHE A 102 11.08 20.40 8.59
CA PHE A 102 10.82 19.00 8.24
C PHE A 102 11.08 18.69 6.76
N CYS A 103 10.86 19.67 5.88
CA CYS A 103 11.03 19.51 4.43
C CYS A 103 12.44 19.97 4.02
N ILE A 104 13.43 19.12 4.27
CA ILE A 104 14.85 19.44 4.14
C ILE A 104 15.59 18.65 3.04
N GLY A 105 14.90 17.76 2.31
CA GLY A 105 15.48 16.89 1.29
C GLY A 105 14.79 16.99 -0.08
N GLU A 106 15.17 16.11 -1.00
CA GLU A 106 14.58 16.04 -2.34
C GLU A 106 13.22 15.33 -2.33
N SER A 107 13.08 14.32 -1.46
CA SER A 107 11.83 13.58 -1.26
C SER A 107 10.77 14.39 -0.53
N ALA A 108 11.15 15.40 0.24
CA ALA A 108 10.22 16.31 0.90
C ALA A 108 10.73 17.75 0.82
N GLY A 109 10.18 18.49 -0.15
CA GLY A 109 10.46 19.90 -0.35
C GLY A 109 9.28 20.80 -0.01
N CYS A 110 9.55 22.10 0.08
CA CYS A 110 8.50 23.10 0.14
C CYS A 110 8.93 24.40 -0.54
N TRP A 111 7.94 25.23 -0.92
CA TRP A 111 8.18 26.61 -1.30
C TRP A 111 7.00 27.48 -0.94
N THR A 112 7.17 28.80 -1.06
CA THR A 112 6.12 29.74 -0.72
C THR A 112 5.75 30.64 -1.89
N THR A 113 4.47 31.00 -1.93
CA THR A 113 3.96 32.12 -2.70
C THR A 113 3.78 33.32 -1.76
N ARG A 114 3.15 34.40 -2.25
CA ARG A 114 2.81 35.55 -1.41
C ARG A 114 1.92 35.17 -0.22
N THR A 115 0.99 34.25 -0.44
CA THR A 115 -0.10 33.95 0.51
C THR A 115 -0.13 32.50 0.99
N HIS A 116 0.58 31.60 0.32
CA HIS A 116 0.54 30.16 0.60
C HIS A 116 1.94 29.57 0.79
N VAL A 117 1.98 28.43 1.45
CA VAL A 117 3.07 27.45 1.41
C VAL A 117 2.59 26.23 0.64
N ILE A 118 3.48 25.61 -0.14
CA ILE A 118 3.22 24.40 -0.91
C ILE A 118 4.23 23.36 -0.46
N LEU A 119 3.72 22.22 0.01
CA LEU A 119 4.49 21.02 0.31
C LEU A 119 4.56 20.15 -0.95
N ASP A 120 5.69 19.49 -1.15
CA ASP A 120 5.95 18.62 -2.29
C ASP A 120 6.67 17.37 -1.81
N LEU A 121 5.94 16.26 -1.77
CA LEU A 121 6.38 14.97 -1.26
C LEU A 121 6.50 13.99 -2.41
N ARG A 122 7.63 13.31 -2.51
CA ARG A 122 7.98 12.44 -3.65
C ARG A 122 8.55 11.13 -3.15
N SER A 123 8.20 10.07 -3.84
CA SER A 123 8.74 8.73 -3.63
C SER A 123 9.05 8.15 -4.99
N GLU A 124 10.29 7.77 -5.21
CA GLU A 124 10.78 7.14 -6.44
C GLU A 124 11.14 5.68 -6.13
N ASP A 125 10.79 4.76 -7.02
CA ASP A 125 11.09 3.33 -6.88
C ASP A 125 11.35 2.72 -8.27
N GLU A 126 12.58 2.90 -8.76
CA GLU A 126 12.98 2.49 -10.11
C GLU A 126 13.06 0.96 -10.29
N ASP A 127 13.13 0.20 -9.18
CA ASP A 127 13.33 -1.25 -9.16
C ASP A 127 12.02 -2.04 -8.89
N GLY A 128 10.93 -1.33 -8.61
CA GLY A 128 9.64 -1.93 -8.27
C GLY A 128 8.88 -2.44 -9.50
N ASP A 129 8.62 -3.75 -9.57
CA ASP A 129 7.52 -4.31 -10.36
C ASP A 129 6.20 -3.80 -9.74
N GLU A 130 5.70 -2.63 -10.15
CA GLU A 130 4.43 -2.13 -9.61
C GLU A 130 3.29 -3.11 -9.96
N GLU A 131 2.72 -3.72 -8.92
CA GLU A 131 1.38 -4.30 -8.98
C GLU A 131 0.41 -3.23 -9.48
N TRP A 132 -0.58 -3.63 -10.28
CA TRP A 132 -1.62 -2.73 -10.77
C TRP A 132 -2.37 -2.13 -9.58
N TRP A 133 -1.99 -0.92 -9.17
CA TRP A 133 -2.60 -0.20 -8.07
C TRP A 133 -3.83 0.53 -8.58
N ASP A 134 -4.98 0.30 -7.94
CA ASP A 134 -6.21 1.04 -8.22
C ASP A 134 -5.98 2.53 -7.93
N GLU A 135 -6.19 3.34 -8.96
CA GLU A 135 -5.90 4.77 -9.04
C GLU A 135 -7.10 5.63 -8.58
N GLU A 136 -8.32 5.10 -8.70
CA GLU A 136 -9.53 5.86 -8.35
C GLU A 136 -9.68 6.03 -6.84
N GLY A 137 -9.91 7.28 -6.41
CA GLY A 137 -10.22 7.61 -5.01
C GLY A 137 -9.02 7.79 -4.08
N ARG A 138 -7.77 7.63 -4.57
CA ARG A 138 -6.55 7.84 -3.78
C ARG A 138 -6.43 9.26 -3.25
N LEU A 139 -6.59 10.25 -4.14
CA LEU A 139 -6.47 11.63 -3.71
C LEU A 139 -7.59 12.02 -2.74
N ALA A 140 -8.79 11.47 -2.92
CA ALA A 140 -9.89 11.70 -1.99
C ALA A 140 -9.59 11.22 -0.56
N ALA A 141 -8.82 10.13 -0.40
CA ALA A 141 -8.38 9.65 0.91
C ALA A 141 -7.28 10.53 1.53
N ILE A 142 -6.45 11.18 0.70
CA ILE A 142 -5.35 12.06 1.13
C ILE A 142 -5.83 13.48 1.45
N VAL A 143 -6.80 14.02 0.68
CA VAL A 143 -7.32 15.39 0.79
C VAL A 143 -7.56 15.86 2.25
N PRO A 144 -8.17 15.06 3.15
CA PRO A 144 -8.45 15.49 4.52
C PRO A 144 -7.19 15.83 5.34
N VAL A 145 -5.99 15.38 4.92
CA VAL A 145 -4.73 15.74 5.59
C VAL A 145 -4.47 17.25 5.60
N ARG A 146 -5.02 18.00 4.63
CA ARG A 146 -4.96 19.48 4.65
C ARG A 146 -5.67 20.06 5.87
N GLU A 147 -6.84 19.52 6.22
CA GLU A 147 -7.60 19.99 7.37
C GLU A 147 -6.90 19.63 8.68
N GLU A 148 -6.30 18.45 8.77
CA GLU A 148 -5.49 18.02 9.92
C GLU A 148 -4.28 18.94 10.11
N LEU A 149 -3.52 19.18 9.04
CA LEU A 149 -2.35 20.06 9.06
C LEU A 149 -2.72 21.51 9.39
N ALA A 150 -3.79 22.05 8.81
CA ALA A 150 -4.31 23.37 9.17
C ALA A 150 -4.79 23.43 10.63
N GLY A 151 -5.30 22.32 11.16
CA GLY A 151 -5.70 22.14 12.55
C GLY A 151 -4.52 22.09 13.53
N GLY A 152 -3.28 22.06 13.01
CA GLY A 152 -2.05 22.01 13.80
C GLY A 152 -1.47 20.61 13.97
N ASP A 153 -2.03 19.60 13.31
CA ASP A 153 -1.44 18.26 13.31
C ASP A 153 -0.12 18.27 12.51
N ARG A 154 1.00 18.07 13.22
CA ARG A 154 2.34 18.09 12.62
C ARG A 154 2.81 16.72 12.16
N ARG A 155 2.03 15.66 12.34
CA ARG A 155 2.41 14.30 11.94
C ARG A 155 2.74 14.22 10.47
N LEU A 156 1.98 14.86 9.58
CA LEU A 156 2.31 14.89 8.14
C LEU A 156 3.70 15.48 7.86
N LEU A 157 4.09 16.56 8.54
CA LEU A 157 5.42 17.13 8.38
C LEU A 157 6.50 16.17 8.87
N TYR A 158 6.26 15.51 10.00
CA TYR A 158 7.18 14.49 10.50
C TYR A 158 7.29 13.28 9.56
N LEU A 159 6.19 12.83 8.93
CA LEU A 159 6.23 11.80 7.88
C LEU A 159 7.07 12.26 6.67
N ALA A 160 6.98 13.54 6.31
CA ALA A 160 7.78 14.11 5.24
C ALA A 160 9.28 14.07 5.57
N TRP A 161 9.66 14.37 6.82
CA TRP A 161 11.04 14.24 7.27
C TRP A 161 11.53 12.78 7.28
N LEU A 162 10.70 11.84 7.77
CA LEU A 162 11.02 10.41 7.73
C LEU A 162 11.20 9.89 6.30
N LEU A 163 10.50 10.44 5.33
CA LEU A 163 10.66 10.09 3.92
C LEU A 163 12.09 10.42 3.44
N CYS A 164 12.63 11.58 3.82
CA CYS A 164 14.03 11.93 3.55
C CYS A 164 15.02 11.02 4.30
N VAL A 165 14.72 10.61 5.54
CA VAL A 165 15.54 9.64 6.29
C VAL A 165 15.60 8.30 5.57
N GLN A 166 14.45 7.75 5.21
CA GLN A 166 14.34 6.46 4.51
C GLN A 166 15.14 6.45 3.21
N ASN A 167 15.05 7.55 2.45
CA ASN A 167 15.74 7.69 1.17
C ASN A 167 17.22 8.09 1.33
N ARG A 168 17.74 8.12 2.56
CA ARG A 168 19.13 8.44 2.90
C ARG A 168 19.60 9.77 2.34
N GLU A 169 18.69 10.74 2.30
CA GLU A 169 18.98 12.11 1.87
C GLU A 169 19.62 12.94 2.99
N LEU A 170 19.49 12.47 4.23
CA LEU A 170 20.02 13.12 5.43
C LEU A 170 21.28 12.40 5.90
N ASN A 171 22.18 13.14 6.54
CA ASN A 171 23.34 12.54 7.20
C ASN A 171 22.89 11.74 8.44
N ASP A 172 23.64 10.70 8.79
CA ASP A 172 23.33 9.85 9.95
C ASP A 172 23.31 10.64 11.28
N ASP A 173 24.04 11.76 11.37
CA ASP A 173 24.10 12.65 12.53
C ASP A 173 23.06 13.77 12.52
N GLU A 174 22.20 13.84 11.49
CA GLU A 174 21.13 14.83 11.41
C GLU A 174 20.16 14.64 12.61
N PRO A 175 19.95 15.68 13.43
CA PRO A 175 19.11 15.57 14.61
C PRO A 175 17.64 15.35 14.24
N GLU A 176 16.98 14.44 14.95
CA GLU A 176 15.55 14.22 14.80
C GLU A 176 14.76 15.48 15.20
N PRO A 177 13.84 15.98 14.35
CA PRO A 177 13.00 17.11 14.69
C PRO A 177 11.99 16.71 15.78
N PRO A 178 11.33 17.68 16.43
CA PRO A 178 10.41 17.39 17.51
C PRO A 178 9.30 16.39 17.11
N VAL A 179 9.21 15.29 17.86
CA VAL A 179 8.33 14.16 17.54
C VAL A 179 6.88 14.51 17.90
N PRO A 180 5.94 14.53 16.94
CA PRO A 180 4.54 14.83 17.22
C PRO A 180 3.88 13.70 18.01
N ALA A 181 2.83 14.05 18.76
CA ALA A 181 2.02 13.06 19.48
C ALA A 181 1.19 12.20 18.51
N GLY A 182 0.98 10.93 18.85
CA GLY A 182 0.07 10.04 18.13
C GLY A 182 0.63 9.45 16.83
N LEU A 183 1.95 9.28 16.70
CA LEU A 183 2.55 8.59 15.55
C LEU A 183 2.22 7.08 15.55
N ALA A 184 2.06 6.47 16.74
CA ALA A 184 1.66 5.07 16.86
C ALA A 184 0.24 4.77 16.35
N ASN A 185 -0.57 5.80 16.07
CA ASN A 185 -1.93 5.65 15.54
C ASN A 185 -2.23 6.79 14.57
N LEU A 186 -1.78 6.64 13.32
CA LEU A 186 -2.05 7.59 12.25
C LEU A 186 -3.55 7.67 11.96
N SER A 187 -4.03 8.86 11.58
CA SER A 187 -5.37 9.01 11.02
C SER A 187 -5.45 8.28 9.67
N GLY A 188 -6.67 7.93 9.22
CA GLY A 188 -6.86 7.32 7.90
C GLY A 188 -6.20 8.11 6.74
N PRO A 189 -6.32 9.45 6.70
CA PRO A 189 -5.63 10.28 5.72
C PRO A 189 -4.09 10.23 5.82
N LEU A 190 -3.52 10.28 7.03
CA LEU A 190 -2.07 10.17 7.23
C LEU A 190 -1.55 8.79 6.83
N GLN A 191 -2.29 7.72 7.16
CA GLN A 191 -1.98 6.37 6.72
C GLN A 191 -2.01 6.28 5.18
N SER A 192 -3.00 6.90 4.54
CA SER A 192 -3.09 6.94 3.07
C SER A 192 -1.88 7.65 2.44
N VAL A 193 -1.36 8.70 3.08
CA VAL A 193 -0.11 9.35 2.65
C VAL A 193 1.09 8.43 2.83
N ALA A 194 1.24 7.80 4.00
CA ALA A 194 2.35 6.89 4.29
C ALA A 194 2.38 5.70 3.32
N ASP A 195 1.23 5.08 3.08
CA ASP A 195 1.07 3.96 2.14
C ASP A 195 1.37 4.40 0.70
N PHE A 196 0.84 5.56 0.29
CA PHE A 196 1.07 6.08 -1.06
C PHE A 196 2.56 6.36 -1.31
N LEU A 197 3.24 7.00 -0.36
CA LEU A 197 4.67 7.33 -0.46
C LEU A 197 5.60 6.16 -0.10
N ARG A 198 5.06 4.97 0.22
CA ARG A 198 5.81 3.76 0.58
C ARG A 198 6.74 3.98 1.76
N LEU A 199 6.24 4.66 2.80
CA LEU A 199 7.01 4.87 4.02
C LEU A 199 7.16 3.54 4.76
N ASP A 200 8.37 3.23 5.21
CA ASP A 200 8.70 1.96 5.85
C ASP A 200 7.98 1.85 7.20
N PRO A 201 7.12 0.82 7.38
CA PRO A 201 6.43 0.61 8.64
C PRO A 201 7.37 0.39 9.84
N ASP A 202 8.57 -0.18 9.64
CA ASP A 202 9.53 -0.34 10.75
C ASP A 202 10.16 0.99 11.17
N LEU A 203 10.41 1.88 10.21
CA LEU A 203 10.90 3.22 10.48
C LEU A 203 9.84 4.05 11.21
N LEU A 204 8.60 3.96 10.76
CA LEU A 204 7.44 4.55 11.45
C LEU A 204 7.32 4.04 12.90
N ASP A 205 7.43 2.74 13.11
CA ASP A 205 7.37 2.13 14.44
C ASP A 205 8.56 2.53 15.32
N ALA A 206 9.75 2.70 14.75
CA ALA A 206 10.94 3.16 15.45
C ALA A 206 10.80 4.61 15.93
N ALA A 207 10.26 5.48 15.08
CA ALA A 207 9.90 6.86 15.38
C ALA A 207 8.79 6.95 16.44
N ALA A 208 7.76 6.12 16.33
CA ALA A 208 6.61 6.12 17.23
C ALA A 208 6.98 5.83 18.70
N VAL A 209 8.13 5.22 18.98
CA VAL A 209 8.63 4.99 20.36
C VAL A 209 8.78 6.29 21.14
N ALA A 210 9.26 7.35 20.50
CA ALA A 210 9.42 8.68 21.12
C ALA A 210 8.13 9.51 21.08
N SER A 211 7.08 9.01 20.40
CA SER A 211 5.81 9.71 20.26
C SER A 211 4.93 9.50 21.48
N ARG A 212 4.59 10.60 22.16
CA ARG A 212 3.56 10.56 23.21
C ARG A 212 2.18 10.21 22.62
N PRO A 213 1.29 9.54 23.37
CA PRO A 213 -0.08 9.30 22.92
C PRO A 213 -0.81 10.62 22.61
N LEU A 214 -1.68 10.59 21.59
CA LEU A 214 -2.52 11.74 21.27
C LEU A 214 -3.60 11.91 22.35
N ALA A 215 -3.65 13.09 22.98
CA ALA A 215 -4.74 13.44 23.86
C ALA A 215 -5.92 13.95 23.02
N GLU A 216 -6.98 13.15 22.90
CA GLU A 216 -8.23 13.60 22.29
C GLU A 216 -8.87 14.70 23.13
N LYS A 217 -8.70 15.95 22.71
CA LYS A 217 -9.41 17.10 23.28
C LYS A 217 -10.61 17.42 22.40
N ILE A 218 -11.63 16.58 22.37
CA ILE A 218 -12.88 16.94 21.69
C ILE A 218 -13.61 17.94 22.58
N PRO A 219 -13.76 19.21 22.15
CA PRO A 219 -14.39 20.21 23.00
C PRO A 219 -15.89 19.96 23.07
N SER A 220 -16.45 20.07 24.26
CA SER A 220 -17.89 20.02 24.46
C SER A 220 -18.57 21.21 23.79
N ALA A 221 -19.84 21.04 23.42
CA ALA A 221 -20.64 22.13 22.89
C ALA A 221 -20.79 23.31 23.87
N ALA A 222 -20.63 23.09 25.17
CA ALA A 222 -20.66 24.16 26.17
C ALA A 222 -19.35 24.98 26.16
N GLU A 223 -18.20 24.32 26.05
CA GLU A 223 -16.89 24.98 25.94
C GLU A 223 -16.78 25.79 24.65
N LEU A 224 -17.21 25.22 23.52
CA LEU A 224 -17.25 25.92 22.24
C LEU A 224 -18.14 27.16 22.30
N ARG A 225 -19.33 27.06 22.89
CA ARG A 225 -20.24 28.22 23.04
C ARG A 225 -19.61 29.33 23.87
N ARG A 226 -18.94 28.98 24.97
CA ARG A 226 -18.26 29.96 25.83
C ARG A 226 -17.13 30.66 25.07
N TRP A 227 -16.27 29.89 24.41
CA TRP A 227 -15.18 30.45 23.61
C TRP A 227 -15.69 31.34 22.48
N VAL A 228 -16.71 30.90 21.74
CA VAL A 228 -17.34 31.72 20.69
C VAL A 228 -17.95 32.99 21.29
N ALA A 229 -18.55 32.95 22.47
CA ALA A 229 -19.08 34.15 23.12
C ALA A 229 -17.96 35.17 23.43
N ASP A 230 -16.80 34.69 23.87
CA ASP A 230 -15.64 35.50 24.27
C ASP A 230 -14.85 36.09 23.07
N LEU A 231 -15.07 35.61 21.84
CA LEU A 231 -14.44 36.17 20.64
C LEU A 231 -14.88 37.63 20.37
N PRO A 232 -13.97 38.52 19.94
CA PRO A 232 -14.31 39.87 19.50
C PRO A 232 -15.35 39.89 18.36
N GLU A 233 -16.24 40.89 18.35
CA GLU A 233 -17.25 41.04 17.28
C GLU A 233 -16.61 41.19 15.89
N ALA A 234 -15.53 41.96 15.78
CA ALA A 234 -14.81 42.14 14.52
C ALA A 234 -14.27 40.82 13.95
N ASP A 235 -13.79 39.92 14.82
CA ASP A 235 -13.28 38.61 14.40
C ASP A 235 -14.43 37.71 13.92
N LYS A 236 -15.58 37.74 14.60
CA LYS A 236 -16.79 37.02 14.18
C LYS A 236 -17.29 37.52 12.83
N ASP A 237 -17.33 38.83 12.62
CA ASP A 237 -17.77 39.45 11.36
C ASP A 237 -16.84 39.04 10.21
N GLU A 238 -15.53 39.06 10.42
CA GLU A 238 -14.56 38.62 9.40
C GLU A 238 -14.72 37.13 9.07
N MET A 239 -14.96 36.27 10.07
CA MET A 239 -15.24 34.85 9.85
C MET A 239 -16.50 34.64 8.99
N LEU A 240 -17.58 35.37 9.28
CA LEU A 240 -18.82 35.30 8.49
C LEU A 240 -18.61 35.82 7.07
N LEU A 241 -17.84 36.90 6.90
CA LEU A 241 -17.48 37.42 5.58
C LEU A 241 -16.70 36.39 4.76
N ARG A 242 -15.73 35.68 5.37
CA ARG A 242 -14.99 34.60 4.70
C ARG A 242 -15.92 33.48 4.22
N VAL A 243 -16.88 33.06 5.06
CA VAL A 243 -17.90 32.06 4.67
C VAL A 243 -18.73 32.54 3.48
N LEU A 244 -19.20 33.80 3.50
CA LEU A 244 -20.01 34.35 2.42
C LEU A 244 -19.24 34.53 1.11
N ARG A 245 -17.93 34.77 1.16
CA ARG A 245 -17.06 34.87 -0.02
C ARG A 245 -16.66 33.51 -0.59
N GLY A 246 -16.88 32.43 0.16
CA GLY A 246 -16.40 31.09 -0.18
C GLY A 246 -14.97 30.80 0.27
N ASP A 247 -14.33 31.71 0.99
CA ASP A 247 -12.92 31.64 1.41
C ASP A 247 -12.77 30.99 2.82
N ALA A 248 -13.54 29.93 3.06
CA ALA A 248 -13.69 29.30 4.38
C ALA A 248 -13.37 27.80 4.43
N GLY A 249 -12.72 27.25 3.39
CA GLY A 249 -12.40 25.82 3.30
C GLY A 249 -11.64 25.27 4.51
N LEU A 250 -10.69 26.03 5.06
CA LEU A 250 -9.91 25.65 6.25
C LEU A 250 -10.34 26.39 7.53
N LEU A 251 -11.38 27.22 7.47
CA LEU A 251 -11.77 28.08 8.60
C LEU A 251 -12.07 27.26 9.86
N ARG A 252 -12.75 26.12 9.71
CA ARG A 252 -13.04 25.23 10.85
C ARG A 252 -11.75 24.78 11.55
N SER A 253 -10.75 24.33 10.78
CA SER A 253 -9.47 23.86 11.32
C SER A 253 -8.68 25.00 11.98
N GLU A 254 -8.65 26.18 11.38
CA GLU A 254 -8.02 27.38 11.96
C GLU A 254 -8.66 27.75 13.32
N LEU A 255 -9.99 27.68 13.41
CA LEU A 255 -10.72 27.98 14.65
C LEU A 255 -10.45 26.93 15.73
N LEU A 256 -10.50 25.64 15.39
CA LEU A 256 -10.20 24.58 16.35
C LEU A 256 -8.78 24.66 16.85
N ARG A 257 -7.81 24.96 15.97
CA ARG A 257 -6.42 25.20 16.38
C ARG A 257 -6.34 26.36 17.37
N THR A 258 -7.01 27.48 17.06
CA THR A 258 -7.01 28.65 17.96
C THR A 258 -7.68 28.34 19.30
N PHE A 259 -8.77 27.57 19.29
CA PHE A 259 -9.46 27.10 20.49
C PHE A 259 -8.56 26.21 21.36
N HIS A 260 -7.85 25.26 20.76
CA HIS A 260 -6.92 24.38 21.47
C HIS A 260 -5.66 25.10 21.95
N GLY A 261 -5.39 26.30 21.40
CA GLY A 261 -4.17 27.05 21.59
C GLY A 261 -3.05 26.57 20.68
N VAL A 262 -1.96 27.34 20.64
CA VAL A 262 -0.71 26.85 20.05
C VAL A 262 -0.29 25.66 20.91
N ALA A 263 -0.25 24.46 20.32
CA ALA A 263 0.33 23.31 20.99
C ALA A 263 1.73 23.70 21.48
N GLU A 264 2.02 23.47 22.76
CA GLU A 264 3.35 23.76 23.35
C GLU A 264 4.44 23.30 22.38
N GLU A 265 5.45 24.16 22.19
CA GLU A 265 6.66 23.82 21.44
C GLU A 265 7.09 22.43 21.86
N LEU A 266 7.03 21.49 20.92
CA LEU A 266 7.42 20.12 21.19
C LEU A 266 8.87 20.19 21.66
N PRO A 267 9.20 19.65 22.85
CA PRO A 267 10.57 19.68 23.32
C PRO A 267 11.46 19.07 22.23
N ALA A 268 12.66 19.64 22.06
CA ALA A 268 13.67 19.06 21.19
C ALA A 268 13.80 17.57 21.52
N GLY A 269 13.90 16.72 20.50
CA GLY A 269 14.08 15.29 20.68
C GLY A 269 15.24 15.01 21.63
N ASP A 270 15.25 13.83 22.26
CA ASP A 270 16.26 13.40 23.25
C ASP A 270 17.69 13.23 22.68
N GLY A 271 18.02 13.92 21.58
CA GLY A 271 19.32 13.85 20.89
C GLY A 271 19.44 12.69 19.91
N ARG A 272 18.34 11.98 19.62
CA ARG A 272 18.29 10.91 18.61
C ARG A 272 18.51 11.49 17.21
N THR A 273 19.18 10.74 16.35
CA THR A 273 19.49 11.15 14.97
C THR A 273 18.78 10.29 13.92
N ALA A 274 18.88 10.71 12.66
CA ALA A 274 18.43 9.92 11.51
C ALA A 274 19.07 8.52 11.47
N GLY A 275 20.37 8.42 11.76
CA GLY A 275 21.10 7.15 11.82
C GLY A 275 20.59 6.21 12.92
N ASP A 276 20.27 6.73 14.10
CA ASP A 276 19.69 5.95 15.19
C ASP A 276 18.31 5.38 14.82
N LEU A 277 17.49 6.15 14.10
CA LEU A 277 16.19 5.71 13.60
C LEU A 277 16.32 4.60 12.57
N LEU A 278 17.24 4.75 11.60
CA LEU A 278 17.51 3.73 10.59
C LEU A 278 18.02 2.43 11.23
N ALA A 279 18.92 2.52 12.20
CA ALA A 279 19.41 1.34 12.93
C ALA A 279 18.28 0.64 13.70
N ALA A 280 17.43 1.41 14.39
CA ALA A 280 16.28 0.86 15.11
C ALA A 280 15.23 0.24 14.18
N ALA A 281 15.04 0.80 12.98
CA ALA A 281 14.16 0.24 11.95
C ALA A 281 14.70 -1.10 11.43
N GLU A 282 16.00 -1.19 11.13
CA GLU A 282 16.65 -2.42 10.67
C GLU A 282 16.54 -3.56 11.71
N GLU A 283 16.74 -3.25 13.00
CA GLU A 283 16.57 -4.24 14.08
C GLU A 283 15.14 -4.78 14.14
N ARG A 284 14.15 -3.91 13.96
CA ARG A 284 12.72 -4.29 13.94
C ARG A 284 12.40 -5.14 12.71
N TRP A 285 12.89 -4.74 11.55
CA TRP A 285 12.75 -5.49 10.32
C TRP A 285 13.31 -6.90 10.48
N ALA A 286 14.54 -7.03 10.96
CA ALA A 286 15.20 -8.32 11.17
C ALA A 286 14.41 -9.22 12.13
N ALA A 287 13.92 -8.66 13.24
CA ALA A 287 13.09 -9.39 14.20
C ALA A 287 11.77 -9.89 13.58
N ARG A 288 11.10 -9.05 12.78
CA ARG A 288 9.87 -9.41 12.08
C ARG A 288 10.11 -10.48 11.01
N GLN A 289 11.18 -10.37 10.24
CA GLN A 289 11.55 -11.39 9.25
C GLN A 289 11.82 -12.74 9.90
N GLN A 290 12.50 -12.75 11.04
CA GLN A 290 12.74 -13.99 11.80
C GLN A 290 11.41 -14.60 12.27
N GLN A 291 10.52 -13.79 12.85
CA GLN A 291 9.21 -14.25 13.29
C GLN A 291 8.36 -14.80 12.14
N ASN A 292 8.40 -14.17 10.97
CA ASN A 292 7.66 -14.63 9.79
C ASN A 292 8.19 -15.99 9.30
N ARG A 293 9.51 -16.17 9.22
CA ARG A 293 10.13 -17.46 8.85
C ARG A 293 9.76 -18.58 9.80
N GLU A 294 9.72 -18.30 11.10
CA GLU A 294 9.30 -19.26 12.13
C GLU A 294 7.82 -19.64 11.98
N ARG A 295 6.95 -18.66 11.74
CA ARG A 295 5.51 -18.90 11.49
C ARG A 295 5.30 -19.74 10.24
N GLU A 296 5.95 -19.39 9.14
CA GLU A 296 5.87 -20.16 7.90
C GLU A 296 6.40 -21.58 8.05
N ALA A 297 7.51 -21.77 8.78
CA ALA A 297 8.04 -23.10 9.07
C ALA A 297 7.05 -23.93 9.90
N SER A 298 6.45 -23.33 10.92
CA SER A 298 5.40 -23.97 11.73
C SER A 298 4.16 -24.30 10.92
N ASP A 299 3.70 -23.40 10.06
CA ASP A 299 2.57 -23.63 9.15
C ASP A 299 2.87 -24.74 8.14
N ARG A 300 4.08 -24.78 7.57
CA ARG A 300 4.51 -25.87 6.68
C ARG A 300 4.52 -27.20 7.41
N GLN A 301 5.12 -27.27 8.60
CA GLN A 301 5.15 -28.49 9.39
C GLN A 301 3.73 -28.98 9.73
N ARG A 302 2.84 -28.08 10.18
CA ARG A 302 1.44 -28.44 10.44
C ARG A 302 0.71 -28.95 9.19
N ARG A 303 0.96 -28.35 8.02
CA ARG A 303 0.38 -28.82 6.75
C ARG A 303 0.93 -30.18 6.36
N GLU A 304 2.22 -30.44 6.55
CA GLU A 304 2.86 -31.73 6.27
C GLU A 304 2.32 -32.82 7.21
N GLU A 305 2.24 -32.55 8.51
CA GLU A 305 1.67 -33.47 9.50
C GLU A 305 0.19 -33.76 9.21
N ALA A 306 -0.62 -32.73 8.90
CA ALA A 306 -2.01 -32.91 8.54
C ALA A 306 -2.17 -33.69 7.22
N ALA A 307 -1.32 -33.42 6.21
CA ALA A 307 -1.32 -34.14 4.95
C ALA A 307 -0.90 -35.61 5.13
N ALA A 308 0.07 -35.88 6.01
CA ALA A 308 0.51 -37.22 6.36
C ALA A 308 -0.60 -37.97 7.11
N ALA A 309 -1.24 -37.35 8.11
CA ALA A 309 -2.36 -37.94 8.84
C ALA A 309 -3.56 -38.23 7.91
N ALA A 310 -3.94 -37.28 7.06
CA ALA A 310 -5.00 -37.48 6.07
C ALA A 310 -4.64 -38.56 5.03
N ARG A 311 -3.36 -38.73 4.72
CA ARG A 311 -2.89 -39.84 3.87
C ARG A 311 -3.03 -41.17 4.59
N GLU A 312 -2.62 -41.28 5.85
CA GLU A 312 -2.79 -42.52 6.64
C GLU A 312 -4.28 -42.88 6.79
N GLU A 313 -5.15 -41.92 7.08
CA GLU A 313 -6.60 -42.15 7.16
C GLU A 313 -7.17 -42.68 5.84
N ARG A 314 -6.76 -42.11 4.69
CA ARG A 314 -7.15 -42.64 3.36
C ARG A 314 -6.65 -44.08 3.16
N LEU A 315 -5.43 -44.40 3.58
CA LEU A 315 -4.92 -45.78 3.48
C LEU A 315 -5.70 -46.74 4.38
N ASP A 316 -6.13 -46.29 5.57
CA ASP A 316 -6.96 -47.08 6.48
C ASP A 316 -8.38 -47.32 5.93
N GLU A 317 -8.98 -46.32 5.28
CA GLU A 317 -10.26 -46.50 4.57
C GLU A 317 -10.13 -47.49 3.40
N LEU A 318 -9.03 -47.40 2.65
CA LEU A 318 -8.74 -48.31 1.54
C LEU A 318 -8.53 -49.75 2.01
N ALA A 319 -7.86 -49.94 3.15
CA ALA A 319 -7.62 -51.24 3.77
C ALA A 319 -8.94 -51.97 4.13
N GLN A 320 -10.01 -51.24 4.43
CA GLN A 320 -11.31 -51.83 4.76
C GLN A 320 -11.98 -52.50 3.55
N ASN A 321 -11.71 -52.04 2.31
CA ASN A 321 -12.29 -52.64 1.11
C ASN A 321 -11.46 -52.41 -0.15
N PRO A 322 -10.31 -53.10 -0.31
CA PRO A 322 -9.41 -52.90 -1.45
C PRO A 322 -10.06 -53.21 -2.80
N VAL A 323 -10.96 -54.21 -2.84
CA VAL A 323 -11.66 -54.65 -4.07
C VAL A 323 -12.56 -53.55 -4.62
N ARG A 324 -13.23 -52.77 -3.75
CA ARG A 324 -14.07 -51.65 -4.17
C ARG A 324 -13.26 -50.56 -4.88
N THR A 325 -12.06 -50.28 -4.40
CA THR A 325 -11.18 -49.25 -4.98
C THR A 325 -10.67 -49.67 -6.36
N TRP A 326 -10.28 -50.93 -6.53
CA TRP A 326 -9.93 -51.48 -7.86
C TRP A 326 -11.09 -51.37 -8.86
N ASN A 327 -12.32 -51.66 -8.43
CA ASN A 327 -13.51 -51.47 -9.28
C ASN A 327 -13.74 -50.01 -9.64
N GLN A 328 -13.53 -49.08 -8.70
CA GLN A 328 -13.65 -47.65 -8.95
C GLN A 328 -12.59 -47.14 -9.92
N VAL A 329 -11.37 -47.68 -9.87
CA VAL A 329 -10.31 -47.41 -10.85
C VAL A 329 -10.75 -47.86 -12.26
N ASP A 330 -11.31 -49.07 -12.38
CA ASP A 330 -11.86 -49.57 -13.65
C ASP A 330 -12.98 -48.66 -14.20
N GLU A 331 -13.89 -48.18 -13.33
CA GLU A 331 -14.97 -47.25 -13.69
C GLU A 331 -14.44 -45.89 -14.18
N LEU A 332 -13.48 -45.30 -13.46
CA LEU A 332 -12.83 -44.03 -13.85
C LEU A 332 -12.06 -44.16 -15.17
N ILE A 333 -11.42 -45.30 -15.40
CA ILE A 333 -10.73 -45.58 -16.67
C ILE A 333 -11.74 -45.81 -17.81
N ALA A 334 -12.96 -46.26 -17.53
CA ALA A 334 -14.00 -46.47 -18.53
C ALA A 334 -14.59 -45.16 -19.08
N THR A 335 -14.60 -44.06 -18.31
CA THR A 335 -15.16 -42.75 -18.72
C THR A 335 -14.38 -42.09 -19.86
N LYS A 336 -13.10 -42.48 -20.05
CA LYS A 336 -12.17 -41.94 -21.07
C LYS A 336 -11.91 -40.43 -20.95
N ARG A 337 -12.04 -39.84 -19.76
CA ARG A 337 -11.74 -38.42 -19.53
C ARG A 337 -10.34 -38.23 -18.96
N PRO A 338 -9.57 -37.23 -19.41
CA PRO A 338 -8.24 -36.96 -18.87
C PRO A 338 -8.23 -36.75 -17.35
N LYS A 339 -9.18 -36.00 -16.78
CA LYS A 339 -9.23 -35.80 -15.32
C LYS A 339 -9.50 -37.10 -14.55
N ASP A 340 -10.32 -37.99 -15.09
CA ASP A 340 -10.68 -39.24 -14.42
C ASP A 340 -9.52 -40.25 -14.45
N TYR A 341 -8.69 -40.22 -15.49
CA TYR A 341 -7.43 -40.96 -15.53
C TYR A 341 -6.43 -40.46 -14.48
N ASP A 342 -6.36 -39.14 -14.23
CA ASP A 342 -5.50 -38.60 -13.17
C ASP A 342 -5.97 -39.06 -11.79
N THR A 343 -7.29 -39.07 -11.55
CA THR A 343 -7.90 -39.62 -10.33
C THR A 343 -7.64 -41.12 -10.18
N ALA A 344 -7.72 -41.90 -11.27
CA ALA A 344 -7.45 -43.34 -11.24
C ALA A 344 -5.99 -43.66 -10.90
N VAL A 345 -5.05 -42.88 -11.44
CA VAL A 345 -3.61 -42.99 -11.12
C VAL A 345 -3.36 -42.68 -9.64
N ALA A 346 -4.02 -41.66 -9.09
CA ALA A 346 -3.91 -41.33 -7.66
C ALA A 346 -4.38 -42.48 -6.75
N LEU A 347 -5.53 -43.10 -7.07
CA LEU A 347 -6.04 -44.26 -6.32
C LEU A 347 -5.10 -45.47 -6.41
N LEU A 348 -4.48 -45.70 -7.57
CA LEU A 348 -3.50 -46.79 -7.74
C LEU A 348 -2.22 -46.54 -6.94
N LEU A 349 -1.75 -45.30 -6.82
CA LEU A 349 -0.62 -44.94 -5.96
C LEU A 349 -0.94 -45.17 -4.48
N ASP A 350 -2.16 -44.83 -4.04
CA ASP A 350 -2.58 -45.11 -2.67
C ASP A 350 -2.71 -46.63 -2.41
N LEU A 351 -3.22 -47.41 -3.38
CA LEU A 351 -3.24 -48.88 -3.30
C LEU A 351 -1.84 -49.51 -3.30
N GLN A 352 -0.89 -48.97 -4.07
CA GLN A 352 0.50 -49.40 -4.06
C GLN A 352 1.12 -49.13 -2.68
N ALA A 353 0.87 -47.95 -2.11
CA ALA A 353 1.34 -47.58 -0.77
C ALA A 353 0.74 -48.48 0.32
N LEU A 354 -0.54 -48.83 0.20
CA LEU A 354 -1.20 -49.79 1.08
C LEU A 354 -0.54 -51.18 0.97
N ALA A 355 -0.29 -51.67 -0.25
CA ALA A 355 0.35 -52.96 -0.48
C ALA A 355 1.80 -53.02 0.05
N VAL A 356 2.55 -51.91 -0.01
CA VAL A 356 3.86 -51.80 0.67
C VAL A 356 3.70 -51.92 2.19
N ARG A 357 2.70 -51.24 2.77
CA ARG A 357 2.42 -51.24 4.22
C ARG A 357 2.04 -52.62 4.75
N GLU A 358 1.24 -53.37 4.00
CA GLU A 358 0.72 -54.70 4.39
C GLU A 358 1.62 -55.86 3.94
N GLY A 359 2.64 -55.60 3.10
CA GLY A 359 3.55 -56.61 2.57
C GLY A 359 3.01 -57.38 1.36
N GLU A 360 1.91 -56.92 0.76
CA GLU A 360 1.18 -57.54 -0.35
C GLU A 360 1.60 -56.98 -1.74
N ILE A 361 2.83 -56.45 -1.85
CA ILE A 361 3.30 -55.80 -3.08
C ILE A 361 3.27 -56.69 -4.32
N PHE A 362 3.43 -58.01 -4.16
CA PHE A 362 3.36 -58.96 -5.26
C PHE A 362 1.94 -59.10 -5.82
N GLU A 363 0.92 -59.08 -4.95
CA GLU A 363 -0.48 -59.15 -5.37
C GLU A 363 -0.89 -57.87 -6.09
N PHE A 364 -0.43 -56.71 -5.59
CA PHE A 364 -0.61 -55.43 -6.27
C PHE A 364 0.00 -55.45 -7.68
N ALA A 365 1.26 -55.89 -7.82
CA ALA A 365 1.95 -55.94 -9.11
C ALA A 365 1.25 -56.88 -10.11
N GLU A 366 0.74 -58.02 -9.64
CA GLU A 366 -0.05 -58.93 -10.48
C GLU A 366 -1.34 -58.28 -10.98
N GLN A 367 -2.07 -57.58 -10.11
CA GLN A 367 -3.29 -56.87 -10.49
C GLN A 367 -3.00 -55.68 -11.42
N MET A 368 -1.92 -54.93 -11.17
CA MET A 368 -1.48 -53.83 -12.02
C MET A 368 -1.11 -54.32 -13.43
N THR A 369 -0.39 -55.45 -13.52
CA THR A 369 -0.06 -56.09 -14.81
C THR A 369 -1.33 -56.41 -15.60
N ARG A 370 -2.32 -57.03 -14.97
CA ARG A 370 -3.62 -57.35 -15.60
C ARG A 370 -4.37 -56.09 -16.04
N LEU A 371 -4.31 -55.00 -15.27
CA LEU A 371 -4.92 -53.72 -15.60
C LEU A 371 -4.24 -53.06 -16.81
N ARG A 372 -2.90 -53.09 -16.85
CA ARG A 372 -2.09 -52.59 -17.98
C ARG A 372 -2.40 -53.35 -19.26
N GLU A 373 -2.48 -54.67 -19.22
CA GLU A 373 -2.84 -55.51 -20.38
C GLU A 373 -4.24 -55.19 -20.91
N ARG A 374 -5.23 -55.04 -20.00
CA ARG A 374 -6.61 -54.72 -20.35
C ARG A 374 -6.75 -53.35 -21.02
N HIS A 375 -5.88 -52.41 -20.69
CA HIS A 375 -5.90 -51.04 -21.21
C HIS A 375 -4.72 -50.68 -22.11
N ALA A 376 -3.97 -51.66 -22.62
CA ALA A 376 -2.82 -51.46 -23.49
C ALA A 376 -3.11 -50.61 -24.76
N ARG A 377 -4.38 -50.56 -25.20
CA ARG A 377 -4.83 -49.75 -26.34
C ARG A 377 -5.06 -48.25 -26.00
N LYS A 378 -4.81 -47.81 -24.76
CA LYS A 378 -4.98 -46.42 -24.29
C LYS A 378 -3.61 -45.78 -23.97
N PRO A 379 -2.86 -45.30 -24.97
CA PRO A 379 -1.47 -44.87 -24.79
C PRO A 379 -1.29 -43.70 -23.79
N SER A 380 -2.25 -42.77 -23.72
CA SER A 380 -2.21 -41.66 -22.76
C SER A 380 -2.40 -42.07 -21.30
N LEU A 381 -3.05 -43.21 -21.04
CA LEU A 381 -3.19 -43.77 -19.69
C LEU A 381 -1.92 -44.54 -19.31
N ILE A 382 -1.35 -45.31 -20.23
CA ILE A 382 -0.09 -46.04 -20.03
C ILE A 382 1.05 -45.07 -19.72
N ASP A 383 1.18 -43.98 -20.48
CA ASP A 383 2.17 -42.92 -20.21
C ASP A 383 2.04 -42.33 -18.79
N ARG A 384 0.81 -42.24 -18.26
CA ARG A 384 0.59 -41.76 -16.88
C ARG A 384 0.96 -42.80 -15.82
N PHE A 385 0.71 -44.09 -16.07
CA PHE A 385 1.19 -45.16 -15.20
C PHE A 385 2.73 -45.20 -15.16
N ASP A 386 3.38 -45.06 -16.33
CA ASP A 386 4.84 -45.07 -16.43
C ASP A 386 5.46 -43.86 -15.72
N ARG A 387 4.87 -42.67 -15.87
CA ARG A 387 5.28 -41.47 -15.13
C ARG A 387 5.11 -41.62 -13.61
N ALA A 388 4.07 -42.33 -13.19
CA ALA A 388 3.79 -42.62 -11.78
C ALA A 388 4.59 -43.82 -11.23
N ARG A 389 5.37 -44.53 -12.07
CA ARG A 389 6.10 -45.76 -11.71
C ARG A 389 5.19 -46.85 -11.11
N LEU A 390 4.01 -47.01 -11.70
CA LEU A 390 3.06 -48.07 -11.41
C LEU A 390 3.35 -49.26 -12.35
N ASP A 391 4.21 -50.17 -11.87
CA ASP A 391 4.67 -51.39 -12.56
C ASP A 391 3.84 -52.62 -12.20
#